data_AF-B5Y5Z7-F1
#
_entry.id   AF-B5Y5Z7-F1
#
_cell.length_a   1.000
_cell.length_b   1.000
_cell.length_c   1.000
_cell.angle_alpha   90.00
_cell.angle_beta   90.00
_cell.angle_gamma   90.00
#
_symmetry.space_group_name_H-M   'P 1'
#
loop_
_entity.id
_entity.type
_entity.pdbx_description
1 polymer ?
#
loop_
_entity_poly.entity_id
_entity_poly.type
_entity_poly.pdbx_seq_one_letter_code
_entity_poly.pdbx_strand_id
1 'polypeptide(L)'
;MELPSVLEGIEATFVETERINMHVHFNKNRDATPIMFIHGNLSGATFFEEVMVDLSDQFFCFAPDLRGYGQTEDKVVDATRGMCDWSDDLSSLLDTMNIEKLHIVGWSMGGGAAMQFLLDHPDKVLSLTLICPVSPYGFGGTKTENGIPCYEDYAGSGGGTVNPDFIQRIKEHDTTEKDQASPLFIMNNFYFKPPFRAKREKDLLLSLLLIKTGEKAYPGDFVPSPNWPFTAPGKFGPLNAMSPKYFNASSIVDLPVKPPILWIRGSHDTVVADESFFDIATLGKLGLVPGYPGVEVCPPQPMLKQTRKVLEDYKSNGGKYYEVVVKDVAHSPHIEKPGEFVATLRNFISDNM
;
A
#
# COMPACT_ATOMS: atom_id res chain seq x y z
N MET A 1 -6.90 20.35 -12.58
CA MET A 1 -5.71 19.50 -12.70
C MET A 1 -5.86 18.67 -13.96
N GLU A 2 -4.77 18.41 -14.69
CA GLU A 2 -4.79 17.41 -15.77
C GLU A 2 -4.99 16.02 -15.14
N LEU A 3 -5.79 15.16 -15.77
CA LEU A 3 -5.97 13.77 -15.34
C LEU A 3 -4.93 12.87 -16.01
N PRO A 4 -4.52 11.76 -15.37
CA PRO A 4 -3.68 10.76 -16.04
C PRO A 4 -4.41 10.21 -17.27
N SER A 5 -3.66 9.95 -18.33
CA SER A 5 -4.20 9.21 -19.48
C SER A 5 -4.51 7.77 -19.07
N VAL A 6 -5.51 7.16 -19.71
CA VAL A 6 -5.81 5.73 -19.56
C VAL A 6 -5.09 4.97 -20.67
N LEU A 7 -4.32 3.94 -20.31
CA LEU A 7 -3.54 3.15 -21.27
C LEU A 7 -4.43 2.41 -22.27
N GLU A 8 -3.97 2.27 -23.51
CA GLU A 8 -4.65 1.44 -24.51
C GLU A 8 -4.83 0.00 -23.98
N GLY A 9 -6.04 -0.53 -24.08
CA GLY A 9 -6.40 -1.84 -23.52
C GLY A 9 -7.04 -1.77 -22.13
N ILE A 10 -7.04 -0.59 -21.51
CA ILE A 10 -7.73 -0.31 -20.26
C ILE A 10 -8.98 0.55 -20.51
N GLU A 11 -10.04 0.24 -19.78
CA GLU A 11 -11.25 1.04 -19.65
C GLU A 11 -11.32 1.56 -18.21
N ALA A 12 -11.53 2.86 -18.02
CA ALA A 12 -11.75 3.45 -16.70
C ALA A 12 -13.20 3.98 -16.63
N THR A 13 -13.94 3.55 -15.61
CA THR A 13 -15.35 3.90 -15.43
C THR A 13 -15.71 3.98 -13.96
N PHE A 14 -16.89 4.50 -13.68
CA PHE A 14 -17.45 4.58 -12.34
C PHE A 14 -18.38 3.39 -12.08
N VAL A 15 -18.20 2.74 -10.93
CA VAL A 15 -19.07 1.67 -10.43
C VAL A 15 -19.77 2.16 -9.17
N GLU A 16 -21.08 2.35 -9.27
CA GLU A 16 -21.92 2.67 -8.13
C GLU A 16 -22.08 1.43 -7.25
N THR A 17 -21.51 1.46 -6.05
CA THR A 17 -21.67 0.41 -5.05
C THR A 17 -22.64 0.88 -3.96
N GLU A 18 -23.10 -0.03 -3.10
CA GLU A 18 -23.92 0.33 -1.93
C GLU A 18 -23.21 1.30 -0.96
N ARG A 19 -21.88 1.42 -1.05
CA ARG A 19 -21.06 2.23 -0.13
C ARG A 19 -20.59 3.54 -0.75
N ILE A 20 -19.99 3.47 -1.93
CA ILE A 20 -19.37 4.61 -2.64
C ILE A 20 -19.43 4.45 -4.15
N ASN A 21 -19.42 5.57 -4.87
CA ASN A 21 -19.14 5.55 -6.30
C ASN A 21 -17.64 5.43 -6.55
N MET A 22 -17.20 4.26 -7.02
CA MET A 22 -15.80 3.92 -7.14
C MET A 22 -15.31 4.09 -8.57
N HIS A 23 -14.19 4.79 -8.77
CA HIS A 23 -13.53 4.84 -10.06
C HIS A 23 -12.67 3.58 -10.21
N VAL A 24 -12.92 2.81 -11.27
CA VAL A 24 -12.31 1.49 -11.47
C VAL A 24 -11.75 1.38 -12.88
N HIS A 25 -10.51 0.93 -12.96
CA HIS A 25 -9.83 0.59 -14.19
C HIS A 25 -9.98 -0.91 -14.44
N PHE A 26 -10.17 -1.27 -15.69
CA PHE A 26 -10.41 -2.63 -16.10
C PHE A 26 -9.66 -2.93 -17.40
N ASN A 27 -9.15 -4.15 -17.58
CA ASN A 27 -8.67 -4.59 -18.90
C ASN A 27 -9.86 -4.90 -19.85
N LYS A 28 -9.71 -5.63 -20.96
CA LYS A 28 -10.86 -5.97 -21.84
C LYS A 28 -11.52 -7.32 -21.53
N ASN A 29 -10.83 -8.22 -20.84
CA ASN A 29 -11.24 -9.63 -20.73
C ASN A 29 -12.09 -9.86 -19.48
N ARG A 30 -13.39 -9.54 -19.53
CA ARG A 30 -14.32 -9.60 -18.38
C ARG A 30 -14.71 -11.03 -17.95
N ASP A 31 -14.56 -12.00 -18.83
CA ASP A 31 -15.04 -13.38 -18.62
C ASP A 31 -13.99 -14.33 -18.03
N ALA A 32 -12.75 -13.85 -17.87
CA ALA A 32 -11.63 -14.62 -17.33
C ALA A 32 -11.56 -14.59 -15.79
N THR A 33 -10.65 -15.39 -15.20
CA THR A 33 -10.47 -15.42 -13.75
C THR A 33 -10.08 -14.03 -13.21
N PRO A 34 -10.79 -13.51 -12.20
CA PRO A 34 -10.60 -12.14 -11.73
C PRO A 34 -9.34 -11.95 -10.88
N ILE A 35 -8.65 -10.85 -11.14
CA ILE A 35 -7.54 -10.33 -10.34
C ILE A 35 -7.84 -8.87 -9.97
N MET A 36 -7.92 -8.60 -8.67
CA MET A 36 -8.04 -7.25 -8.14
C MET A 36 -6.66 -6.70 -7.74
N PHE A 37 -6.30 -5.55 -8.30
CA PHE A 37 -5.08 -4.84 -7.97
C PHE A 37 -5.37 -3.65 -7.04
N ILE A 38 -4.71 -3.60 -5.89
CA ILE A 38 -4.93 -2.62 -4.84
C ILE A 38 -3.68 -1.74 -4.71
N HIS A 39 -3.82 -0.45 -5.02
CA HIS A 39 -2.69 0.48 -5.08
C HIS A 39 -2.20 0.91 -3.69
N GLY A 40 -0.99 1.48 -3.65
CA GLY A 40 -0.35 1.95 -2.43
C GLY A 40 -0.83 3.33 -2.00
N ASN A 41 -0.27 3.83 -0.89
CA ASN A 41 -0.45 5.22 -0.53
C ASN A 41 0.20 6.12 -1.60
N LEU A 42 -0.33 7.33 -1.83
CA LEU A 42 0.17 8.28 -2.84
C LEU A 42 0.32 7.66 -4.24
N SER A 43 -0.69 6.89 -4.64
CA SER A 43 -0.81 6.30 -5.98
C SER A 43 -2.29 6.12 -6.33
N GLY A 44 -2.57 5.44 -7.44
CA GLY A 44 -3.92 5.11 -7.90
C GLY A 44 -3.91 3.90 -8.82
N ALA A 45 -5.06 3.55 -9.38
CA ALA A 45 -5.23 2.43 -10.29
C ALA A 45 -4.26 2.46 -11.49
N THR A 46 -3.87 3.66 -11.94
CA THR A 46 -2.91 3.91 -13.02
C THR A 46 -1.59 3.15 -12.85
N PHE A 47 -1.15 2.89 -11.61
CA PHE A 47 0.11 2.19 -11.32
C PHE A 47 0.11 0.71 -11.75
N PHE A 48 -1.06 0.13 -12.03
CA PHE A 48 -1.17 -1.26 -12.46
C PHE A 48 -1.52 -1.43 -13.94
N GLU A 49 -1.82 -0.36 -14.67
CA GLU A 49 -2.34 -0.47 -16.04
C GLU A 49 -1.42 -1.27 -16.97
N GLU A 50 -0.10 -1.08 -16.90
CA GLU A 50 0.86 -1.82 -17.73
C GLU A 50 0.81 -3.33 -17.44
N VAL A 51 0.77 -3.71 -16.16
CA VAL A 51 0.63 -5.11 -15.72
C VAL A 51 -0.73 -5.70 -16.12
N MET A 52 -1.82 -4.92 -15.98
CA MET A 52 -3.17 -5.35 -16.35
C MET A 52 -3.30 -5.60 -17.86
N VAL A 53 -2.66 -4.77 -18.68
CA VAL A 53 -2.56 -4.98 -20.13
C VAL A 53 -1.77 -6.25 -20.42
N ASP A 54 -0.62 -6.43 -19.79
CA ASP A 54 0.23 -7.60 -20.01
C ASP A 54 -0.46 -8.90 -19.64
N LEU A 55 -1.34 -8.91 -18.63
CA LEU A 55 -2.11 -10.09 -18.17
C LEU A 55 -3.46 -10.30 -18.88
N SER A 56 -3.84 -9.38 -19.78
CA SER A 56 -5.21 -9.33 -20.31
C SER A 56 -5.62 -10.50 -21.21
N ASP A 57 -4.65 -11.26 -21.69
CA ASP A 57 -4.87 -12.47 -22.49
C ASP A 57 -5.47 -13.63 -21.67
N GLN A 58 -5.23 -13.66 -20.36
CA GLN A 58 -5.55 -14.80 -19.49
C GLN A 58 -6.46 -14.46 -18.32
N PHE A 59 -6.47 -13.21 -17.88
CA PHE A 59 -7.13 -12.82 -16.63
C PHE A 59 -8.06 -11.63 -16.82
N PHE A 60 -9.10 -11.58 -15.99
CA PHE A 60 -9.92 -10.39 -15.82
C PHE A 60 -9.26 -9.49 -14.77
N CYS A 61 -8.54 -8.47 -15.22
CA CYS A 61 -7.82 -7.57 -14.32
C CYS A 61 -8.63 -6.29 -14.07
N PHE A 62 -8.73 -5.90 -12.80
CA PHE A 62 -9.31 -4.61 -12.42
C PHE A 62 -8.58 -3.98 -11.24
N ALA A 63 -8.56 -2.64 -11.21
CA ALA A 63 -7.90 -1.84 -10.19
C ALA A 63 -8.80 -0.66 -9.82
N PRO A 64 -9.36 -0.62 -8.61
CA PRO A 64 -10.07 0.55 -8.13
C PRO A 64 -9.09 1.63 -7.64
N ASP A 65 -9.46 2.90 -7.83
CA ASP A 65 -8.95 3.97 -6.98
C ASP A 65 -9.61 3.82 -5.60
N LEU A 66 -8.81 3.74 -4.54
CA LEU A 66 -9.30 3.61 -3.18
C LEU A 66 -9.96 4.90 -2.69
N ARG A 67 -10.86 4.82 -1.69
CA ARG A 67 -11.40 6.02 -1.04
C ARG A 67 -10.29 6.95 -0.57
N GLY A 68 -10.44 8.25 -0.82
CA GLY A 68 -9.42 9.27 -0.55
C GLY A 68 -8.31 9.37 -1.60
N TYR A 69 -8.34 8.56 -2.66
CA TYR A 69 -7.39 8.54 -3.77
C TYR A 69 -8.09 8.67 -5.11
N GLY A 70 -7.30 9.03 -6.14
CA GLY A 70 -7.75 9.05 -7.52
C GLY A 70 -9.06 9.81 -7.73
N GLN A 71 -9.96 9.21 -8.51
CA GLN A 71 -11.25 9.81 -8.86
C GLN A 71 -12.44 9.20 -8.12
N THR A 72 -12.22 8.21 -7.24
CA THR A 72 -13.26 7.64 -6.39
C THR A 72 -13.88 8.72 -5.49
N GLU A 73 -15.19 8.56 -5.22
CA GLU A 73 -15.95 9.47 -4.36
C GLU A 73 -15.16 9.82 -3.08
N ASP A 74 -15.04 11.12 -2.81
CA ASP A 74 -14.27 11.61 -1.67
C ASP A 74 -15.05 11.40 -0.37
N LYS A 75 -14.73 10.28 0.32
CA LYS A 75 -15.20 9.99 1.68
C LYS A 75 -14.03 9.91 2.64
N VAL A 76 -14.33 10.31 3.88
CA VAL A 76 -13.38 10.24 4.99
C VAL A 76 -12.98 8.79 5.24
N VAL A 77 -11.68 8.58 5.44
CA VAL A 77 -11.15 7.32 5.98
C VAL A 77 -11.26 7.41 7.51
N ASP A 78 -12.13 6.59 8.11
CA ASP A 78 -12.21 6.41 9.56
C ASP A 78 -11.07 5.51 10.03
N ALA A 79 -9.96 6.15 10.42
CA ALA A 79 -8.76 5.43 10.84
C ALA A 79 -8.98 4.59 12.10
N THR A 80 -10.00 4.87 12.91
CA THR A 80 -10.28 4.08 14.12
C THR A 80 -10.72 2.65 13.81
N ARG A 81 -11.11 2.40 12.55
CA ARG A 81 -11.41 1.08 12.00
C ARG A 81 -10.21 0.46 11.27
N GLY A 82 -9.02 1.04 11.39
CA GLY A 82 -7.83 0.58 10.66
C GLY A 82 -8.06 0.58 9.15
N MET A 83 -7.81 -0.55 8.51
CA MET A 83 -7.93 -0.74 7.06
C MET A 83 -9.35 -1.14 6.61
N CYS A 84 -10.31 -1.30 7.53
CA CYS A 84 -11.62 -1.89 7.23
C CYS A 84 -12.48 -1.06 6.26
N ASP A 85 -12.32 0.28 6.23
CA ASP A 85 -13.05 1.09 5.27
C ASP A 85 -12.74 0.70 3.82
N TRP A 86 -11.47 0.41 3.50
CA TRP A 86 -11.08 -0.08 2.19
C TRP A 86 -11.55 -1.52 1.96
N SER A 87 -11.46 -2.39 2.98
CA SER A 87 -11.95 -3.77 2.90
C SER A 87 -13.46 -3.81 2.56
N ASP A 88 -14.27 -3.04 3.29
CA ASP A 88 -15.72 -2.95 3.09
C ASP A 88 -16.06 -2.44 1.67
N ASP A 89 -15.36 -1.41 1.21
CA ASP A 89 -15.60 -0.82 -0.11
C ASP A 89 -15.23 -1.79 -1.23
N LEU A 90 -14.11 -2.50 -1.09
CA LEU A 90 -13.68 -3.51 -2.04
C LEU A 90 -14.68 -4.69 -2.06
N SER A 91 -15.19 -5.14 -0.91
CA SER A 91 -16.23 -6.18 -0.89
C SER A 91 -17.50 -5.70 -1.57
N SER A 92 -17.93 -4.45 -1.32
CA SER A 92 -19.10 -3.88 -1.98
C SER A 92 -18.91 -3.79 -3.50
N LEU A 93 -17.69 -3.50 -3.98
CA LEU A 93 -17.37 -3.55 -5.40
C LEU A 93 -17.52 -4.96 -5.96
N LEU A 94 -16.99 -5.99 -5.28
CA LEU A 94 -17.12 -7.38 -5.72
C LEU A 94 -18.59 -7.81 -5.79
N ASP A 95 -19.39 -7.44 -4.79
CA ASP A 95 -20.81 -7.77 -4.75
C ASP A 95 -21.56 -7.10 -5.92
N THR A 96 -21.29 -5.83 -6.22
CA THR A 96 -21.86 -5.13 -7.40
C THR A 96 -21.44 -5.78 -8.72
N MET A 97 -20.20 -6.25 -8.82
CA MET A 97 -19.67 -6.90 -10.02
C MET A 97 -20.02 -8.39 -10.12
N ASN A 98 -20.70 -8.95 -9.12
CA ASN A 98 -21.00 -10.39 -8.99
C ASN A 98 -19.73 -11.27 -9.03
N ILE A 99 -18.64 -10.82 -8.40
CA ILE A 99 -17.42 -11.62 -8.24
C ILE A 99 -17.46 -12.34 -6.90
N GLU A 100 -17.56 -13.67 -6.94
CA GLU A 100 -17.60 -14.49 -5.72
C GLU A 100 -16.21 -14.74 -5.14
N LYS A 101 -15.22 -15.03 -6.00
CA LYS A 101 -13.83 -15.30 -5.61
C LYS A 101 -12.84 -14.70 -6.60
N LEU A 102 -11.67 -14.30 -6.10
CA LEU A 102 -10.63 -13.66 -6.92
C LEU A 102 -9.23 -13.83 -6.37
N HIS A 103 -8.23 -13.57 -7.21
CA HIS A 103 -6.87 -13.32 -6.77
C HIS A 103 -6.71 -11.84 -6.41
N ILE A 104 -5.94 -11.55 -5.36
CA ILE A 104 -5.68 -10.17 -4.92
C ILE A 104 -4.20 -9.86 -5.04
N VAL A 105 -3.87 -8.70 -5.58
CA VAL A 105 -2.51 -8.16 -5.68
C VAL A 105 -2.49 -6.80 -5.00
N GLY A 106 -1.86 -6.69 -3.82
CA GLY A 106 -1.75 -5.43 -3.08
C GLY A 106 -0.34 -4.88 -3.07
N TRP A 107 -0.16 -3.60 -3.36
CA TRP A 107 1.13 -2.90 -3.29
C TRP A 107 1.21 -1.95 -2.11
N SER A 108 2.29 -2.04 -1.31
CA SER A 108 2.55 -1.11 -0.21
C SER A 108 1.39 -1.05 0.78
N MET A 109 0.78 0.12 1.01
CA MET A 109 -0.46 0.27 1.79
C MET A 109 -1.59 -0.64 1.28
N GLY A 110 -1.71 -0.82 -0.04
CA GLY A 110 -2.67 -1.73 -0.65
C GLY A 110 -2.44 -3.19 -0.26
N GLY A 111 -1.22 -3.58 0.11
CA GLY A 111 -0.94 -4.86 0.74
C GLY A 111 -1.55 -4.97 2.14
N GLY A 112 -1.58 -3.88 2.91
CA GLY A 112 -2.29 -3.80 4.20
C GLY A 112 -3.80 -3.94 4.04
N ALA A 113 -4.38 -3.21 3.08
CA ALA A 113 -5.79 -3.34 2.73
C ALA A 113 -6.13 -4.74 2.21
N ALA A 114 -5.25 -5.37 1.43
CA ALA A 114 -5.41 -6.75 0.97
C ALA A 114 -5.38 -7.78 2.12
N MET A 115 -4.48 -7.60 3.08
CA MET A 115 -4.44 -8.45 4.29
C MET A 115 -5.68 -8.27 5.15
N GLN A 116 -6.18 -7.02 5.30
CA GLN A 116 -7.44 -6.77 5.99
C GLN A 116 -8.62 -7.42 5.25
N PHE A 117 -8.69 -7.29 3.93
CA PHE A 117 -9.70 -7.96 3.12
C PHE A 117 -9.67 -9.48 3.30
N LEU A 118 -8.48 -10.08 3.35
CA LEU A 118 -8.32 -11.50 3.61
C LEU A 118 -8.81 -11.90 5.01
N LEU A 119 -8.64 -11.04 6.02
CA LEU A 119 -9.17 -11.27 7.37
C LEU A 119 -10.71 -11.22 7.40
N ASP A 120 -11.29 -10.26 6.70
CA ASP A 120 -12.73 -10.02 6.70
C ASP A 120 -13.48 -11.01 5.81
N HIS A 121 -12.84 -11.46 4.71
CA HIS A 121 -13.46 -12.27 3.65
C HIS A 121 -12.56 -13.43 3.17
N PRO A 122 -12.09 -14.34 4.05
CA PRO A 122 -11.15 -15.38 3.67
C PRO A 122 -11.68 -16.32 2.58
N ASP A 123 -12.99 -16.56 2.54
CA ASP A 123 -13.62 -17.45 1.56
C ASP A 123 -13.67 -16.87 0.13
N LYS A 124 -13.48 -15.54 -0.02
CA LYS A 124 -13.45 -14.84 -1.31
C LYS A 124 -12.06 -14.83 -1.96
N VAL A 125 -10.99 -15.16 -1.23
CA VAL A 125 -9.60 -14.99 -1.72
C VAL A 125 -9.02 -16.31 -2.22
N LEU A 126 -8.71 -16.41 -3.51
CA LEU A 126 -8.05 -17.56 -4.14
C LEU A 126 -6.53 -17.58 -3.85
N SER A 127 -5.89 -16.42 -3.96
CA SER A 127 -4.48 -16.21 -3.59
C SER A 127 -4.22 -14.75 -3.27
N LEU A 128 -3.21 -14.48 -2.44
CA LEU A 128 -2.80 -13.12 -2.10
C LEU A 128 -1.37 -12.86 -2.56
N THR A 129 -1.17 -11.85 -3.41
CA THR A 129 0.16 -11.33 -3.75
C THR A 129 0.40 -10.00 -3.03
N LEU A 130 1.48 -9.93 -2.26
CA LEU A 130 1.93 -8.77 -1.52
C LEU A 130 3.17 -8.19 -2.19
N ILE A 131 3.06 -7.00 -2.78
CA ILE A 131 4.17 -6.27 -3.37
C ILE A 131 4.66 -5.24 -2.36
N CYS A 132 5.87 -5.41 -1.83
CA CYS A 132 6.47 -4.48 -0.86
C CYS A 132 5.46 -3.98 0.21
N PRO A 133 4.68 -4.86 0.87
CA PRO A 133 3.53 -4.47 1.67
C PRO A 133 3.93 -3.70 2.92
N VAL A 134 3.05 -2.83 3.43
CA VAL A 134 3.20 -2.38 4.82
C VAL A 134 3.29 -3.59 5.76
N SER A 135 4.03 -3.44 6.86
CA SER A 135 4.15 -4.51 7.86
C SER A 135 2.76 -4.94 8.34
N PRO A 136 2.53 -6.24 8.62
CA PRO A 136 1.30 -6.72 9.24
C PRO A 136 0.98 -6.04 10.58
N TYR A 137 1.95 -5.38 11.21
CA TYR A 137 1.76 -4.60 12.43
C TYR A 137 1.62 -3.09 12.18
N GLY A 138 1.37 -2.66 10.94
CA GLY A 138 1.26 -1.25 10.57
C GLY A 138 2.58 -0.54 10.34
N PHE A 139 2.52 0.77 10.18
CA PHE A 139 3.63 1.61 9.72
C PHE A 139 4.04 2.66 10.75
N GLY A 140 5.31 2.65 11.13
CA GLY A 140 5.93 3.53 12.12
C GLY A 140 5.71 3.05 13.56
N GLY A 141 6.59 3.49 14.47
CA GLY A 141 6.36 3.41 15.92
C GLY A 141 6.28 2.01 16.53
N THR A 142 6.78 0.96 15.85
CA THR A 142 6.91 -0.39 16.43
C THR A 142 8.35 -0.89 16.39
N LYS A 143 8.66 -1.78 17.32
CA LYS A 143 9.97 -2.43 17.51
C LYS A 143 9.81 -3.94 17.57
N THR A 144 10.94 -4.63 17.39
CA THR A 144 11.02 -6.10 17.34
C THR A 144 10.21 -6.73 16.20
N GLU A 145 10.43 -8.02 15.96
CA GLU A 145 9.70 -8.79 14.96
C GLU A 145 8.22 -9.05 15.31
N ASN A 146 7.83 -8.83 16.57
CA ASN A 146 6.46 -9.04 17.06
C ASN A 146 5.60 -7.76 17.04
N GLY A 147 6.07 -6.67 16.42
CA GLY A 147 5.27 -5.46 16.25
C GLY A 147 4.96 -4.70 17.55
N ILE A 148 5.80 -4.84 18.57
CA ILE A 148 5.59 -4.18 19.87
C ILE A 148 5.68 -2.66 19.68
N PRO A 149 4.70 -1.86 20.13
CA PRO A 149 4.80 -0.39 20.04
C PRO A 149 6.03 0.16 20.78
N CYS A 150 6.66 1.21 20.25
CA CYS A 150 7.72 1.93 20.95
C CYS A 150 7.18 2.64 22.21
N TYR A 151 5.94 3.11 22.14
CA TYR A 151 5.22 3.80 23.21
C TYR A 151 3.76 3.33 23.29
N GLU A 152 3.14 3.43 24.46
CA GLU A 152 1.73 3.03 24.69
C GLU A 152 0.74 3.87 23.87
N ASP A 153 1.06 5.12 23.58
CA ASP A 153 0.23 6.01 22.76
C ASP A 153 0.54 5.93 21.27
N TYR A 154 1.44 5.02 20.86
CA TYR A 154 1.84 4.80 19.48
C TYR A 154 2.50 6.01 18.81
N ALA A 155 3.13 6.88 19.61
CA ALA A 155 3.88 8.03 19.10
C ALA A 155 4.93 7.62 18.07
N GLY A 156 5.08 8.45 17.04
CA GLY A 156 5.97 8.15 15.90
C GLY A 156 5.32 7.30 14.80
N SER A 157 3.99 7.23 14.78
CA SER A 157 3.19 6.71 13.67
C SER A 157 2.02 7.65 13.36
N GLY A 158 1.36 7.45 12.22
CA GLY A 158 0.16 8.22 11.85
C GLY A 158 0.44 9.54 11.12
N GLY A 159 -0.61 10.36 10.99
CA GLY A 159 -0.58 11.56 10.15
C GLY A 159 0.44 12.62 10.56
N GLY A 160 0.83 12.64 11.84
CA GLY A 160 1.78 13.60 12.39
C GLY A 160 3.24 13.38 11.99
N THR A 161 3.58 12.26 11.36
CA THR A 161 4.98 11.93 11.00
C THR A 161 5.37 12.36 9.59
N VAL A 162 4.49 13.04 8.87
CA VAL A 162 4.71 13.44 7.47
C VAL A 162 5.34 14.83 7.41
N ASN A 163 6.29 15.00 6.50
CA ASN A 163 6.87 16.31 6.19
C ASN A 163 5.77 17.28 5.70
N PRO A 164 5.48 18.39 6.42
CA PRO A 164 4.48 19.36 6.00
C PRO A 164 4.73 19.96 4.62
N ASP A 165 5.99 20.10 4.22
CA ASP A 165 6.38 20.67 2.93
C ASP A 165 5.98 19.76 1.76
N PHE A 166 6.06 18.44 1.96
CA PHE A 166 5.57 17.45 1.00
C PHE A 166 4.05 17.54 0.82
N ILE A 167 3.30 17.71 1.93
CA ILE A 167 1.83 17.89 1.89
C ILE A 167 1.48 19.17 1.13
N GLN A 168 2.23 20.25 1.36
CA GLN A 168 2.01 21.53 0.68
C GLN A 168 2.24 21.39 -0.84
N ARG A 169 3.29 20.70 -1.25
CA ARG A 169 3.59 20.47 -2.68
C ARG A 169 2.55 19.62 -3.39
N ILE A 170 1.94 18.65 -2.70
CA ILE A 170 0.78 17.92 -3.23
C ILE A 170 -0.40 18.87 -3.45
N LYS A 171 -0.73 19.72 -2.48
CA LYS A 171 -1.83 20.70 -2.60
C LYS A 171 -1.62 21.69 -3.74
N GLU A 172 -0.37 22.04 -4.00
CA GLU A 172 0.03 22.92 -5.11
C GLU A 172 0.07 22.19 -6.45
N HIS A 173 -0.07 20.86 -6.46
CA HIS A 173 0.08 20.01 -7.63
C HIS A 173 1.46 20.20 -8.28
N ASP A 174 2.51 20.24 -7.45
CA ASP A 174 3.90 20.40 -7.89
C ASP A 174 4.32 19.21 -8.77
N THR A 175 4.50 19.50 -10.07
CA THR A 175 4.98 18.52 -11.05
C THR A 175 6.47 18.61 -11.33
N THR A 176 7.19 19.45 -10.58
CA THR A 176 8.64 19.64 -10.76
C THR A 176 9.45 18.64 -9.95
N GLU A 177 10.73 18.49 -10.30
CA GLU A 177 11.69 17.65 -9.58
C GLU A 177 12.81 18.51 -8.97
N LYS A 178 12.46 19.71 -8.46
CA LYS A 178 13.45 20.71 -8.04
C LYS A 178 13.91 20.55 -6.59
N ASP A 179 13.12 19.88 -5.77
CA ASP A 179 13.34 19.79 -4.33
C ASP A 179 13.15 18.35 -3.83
N GLN A 180 13.80 18.01 -2.71
CA GLN A 180 13.70 16.69 -2.11
C GLN A 180 12.28 16.38 -1.60
N ALA A 181 11.46 17.40 -1.34
CA ALA A 181 10.05 17.25 -1.00
C ALA A 181 9.11 17.28 -2.22
N SER A 182 9.60 17.46 -3.45
CA SER A 182 8.73 17.40 -4.64
C SER A 182 8.15 15.98 -4.83
N PRO A 183 6.84 15.83 -5.13
CA PRO A 183 6.23 14.53 -5.39
C PRO A 183 6.95 13.72 -6.48
N LEU A 184 7.36 14.38 -7.57
CA LEU A 184 8.13 13.73 -8.64
C LEU A 184 9.53 13.29 -8.18
N PHE A 185 10.18 14.07 -7.32
CA PHE A 185 11.47 13.68 -6.75
C PHE A 185 11.32 12.45 -5.86
N ILE A 186 10.31 12.45 -4.98
CA ILE A 186 10.04 11.33 -4.09
C ILE A 186 9.75 10.06 -4.89
N MET A 187 8.89 10.14 -5.90
CA MET A 187 8.58 9.00 -6.77
C MET A 187 9.85 8.45 -7.43
N ASN A 188 10.66 9.30 -8.07
CA ASN A 188 11.82 8.85 -8.82
C ASN A 188 13.03 8.40 -7.98
N ASN A 189 13.07 8.75 -6.69
CA ASN A 189 14.17 8.39 -5.81
C ASN A 189 13.83 7.32 -4.78
N PHE A 190 12.53 7.08 -4.52
CA PHE A 190 12.11 6.13 -3.49
C PHE A 190 11.11 5.09 -4.01
N TYR A 191 10.23 5.42 -4.96
CA TYR A 191 9.38 4.39 -5.56
C TYR A 191 10.22 3.53 -6.50
N PHE A 192 11.09 4.20 -7.24
CA PHE A 192 12.04 3.60 -8.14
C PHE A 192 13.47 3.66 -7.61
N LYS A 193 14.33 2.78 -8.08
CA LYS A 193 15.76 2.76 -7.86
C LYS A 193 16.42 3.72 -8.87
N PRO A 194 17.04 4.83 -8.42
CA PRO A 194 17.78 5.70 -9.32
C PRO A 194 18.87 4.95 -10.11
N PRO A 195 19.07 5.26 -11.41
CA PRO A 195 18.47 6.36 -12.16
C PRO A 195 17.22 5.95 -12.98
N PHE A 196 16.50 4.89 -12.61
CA PHE A 196 15.32 4.43 -13.35
C PHE A 196 14.28 5.55 -13.50
N ARG A 197 13.60 5.56 -14.66
CA ARG A 197 12.48 6.44 -14.96
C ARG A 197 11.37 5.63 -15.61
N ALA A 198 10.17 5.70 -15.04
CA ALA A 198 9.02 4.99 -15.58
C ALA A 198 8.63 5.56 -16.95
N LYS A 199 8.25 4.68 -17.88
CA LYS A 199 7.79 5.09 -19.23
C LYS A 199 6.59 6.06 -19.15
N ARG A 200 5.72 5.86 -18.17
CA ARG A 200 4.51 6.66 -17.90
C ARG A 200 4.66 7.60 -16.71
N GLU A 201 5.86 8.10 -16.44
CA GLU A 201 6.17 8.97 -15.28
C GLU A 201 5.15 10.09 -15.07
N LYS A 202 4.75 10.79 -16.14
CA LYS A 202 3.74 11.86 -16.07
C LYS A 202 2.39 11.35 -15.55
N ASP A 203 1.88 10.24 -16.08
CA ASP A 203 0.58 9.70 -15.68
C ASP A 203 0.62 9.18 -14.23
N LEU A 204 1.72 8.51 -13.85
CA LEU A 204 1.93 8.04 -12.47
C LEU A 204 1.96 9.21 -11.47
N LEU A 205 2.65 10.29 -11.82
CA LEU A 205 2.68 11.52 -11.02
C LEU A 205 1.29 12.17 -10.93
N LEU A 206 0.57 12.31 -12.05
CA LEU A 206 -0.78 12.89 -12.03
C LEU A 206 -1.73 12.04 -11.18
N SER A 207 -1.64 10.71 -11.27
CA SER A 207 -2.40 9.77 -10.44
C SER A 207 -2.09 9.96 -8.94
N LEU A 208 -0.82 10.09 -8.55
CA LEU A 208 -0.40 10.41 -7.18
C LEU A 208 -1.02 11.71 -6.68
N LEU A 209 -1.00 12.76 -7.51
CA LEU A 209 -1.49 14.10 -7.16
C LEU A 209 -3.02 14.18 -7.03
N LEU A 210 -3.77 13.14 -7.41
CA LEU A 210 -5.23 13.08 -7.19
C LEU A 210 -5.63 12.75 -5.75
N ILE A 211 -4.67 12.40 -4.89
CA ILE A 211 -4.91 12.14 -3.47
C ILE A 211 -5.59 13.34 -2.80
N LYS A 212 -6.60 13.06 -1.97
CA LYS A 212 -7.31 14.11 -1.21
C LYS A 212 -6.47 14.48 0.00
N THR A 213 -6.33 15.78 0.31
CA THR A 213 -5.48 16.24 1.43
C THR A 213 -6.24 17.11 2.43
N GLY A 214 -5.91 16.97 3.71
CA GLY A 214 -6.56 17.69 4.81
C GLY A 214 -6.58 16.91 6.11
N GLU A 215 -7.16 17.47 7.17
CA GLU A 215 -7.26 16.81 8.48
C GLU A 215 -8.09 15.52 8.45
N LYS A 216 -9.06 15.42 7.53
CA LYS A 216 -9.88 14.22 7.33
C LYS A 216 -9.53 13.42 6.08
N ALA A 217 -8.42 13.78 5.43
CA ALA A 217 -7.90 13.15 4.22
C ALA A 217 -6.39 12.92 4.42
N TYR A 218 -5.59 12.74 3.37
CA TYR A 218 -4.14 12.54 3.54
C TYR A 218 -3.45 13.78 4.16
N PRO A 219 -2.52 13.59 5.11
CA PRO A 219 -2.14 12.32 5.75
C PRO A 219 -3.12 11.85 6.83
N GLY A 220 -3.84 12.79 7.43
CA GLY A 220 -4.78 12.61 8.52
C GLY A 220 -4.58 13.67 9.60
N ASP A 221 -5.44 13.66 10.61
CA ASP A 221 -5.23 14.43 11.84
C ASP A 221 -4.13 13.78 12.70
N PHE A 222 -3.80 14.41 13.83
CA PHE A 222 -2.90 13.85 14.82
C PHE A 222 -3.22 14.40 16.21
N VAL A 223 -2.70 13.76 17.25
CA VAL A 223 -2.78 14.27 18.62
C VAL A 223 -1.38 14.54 19.17
N PRO A 224 -1.19 15.59 20.00
CA PRO A 224 0.07 15.80 20.70
C PRO A 224 0.41 14.62 21.61
N SER A 225 1.70 14.29 21.71
CA SER A 225 2.21 13.23 22.59
C SER A 225 3.32 13.77 23.50
N PRO A 226 3.44 13.30 24.75
CA PRO A 226 4.62 13.55 25.58
C PRO A 226 5.87 12.78 25.12
N ASN A 227 5.68 11.72 24.31
CA ASN A 227 6.75 10.88 23.80
C ASN A 227 7.29 11.44 22.48
N TRP A 228 8.58 11.23 22.19
CA TRP A 228 9.14 11.60 20.89
C TRP A 228 8.46 10.83 19.75
N PRO A 229 8.12 11.44 18.60
CA PRO A 229 8.46 12.79 18.13
C PRO A 229 7.37 13.84 18.43
N PHE A 230 6.70 13.70 19.57
CA PHE A 230 5.66 14.59 20.12
C PHE A 230 4.32 14.57 19.40
N THR A 231 4.09 13.51 18.61
CA THR A 231 2.84 13.28 17.90
C THR A 231 2.48 11.80 17.87
N ALA A 232 1.18 11.54 17.99
CA ALA A 232 0.58 10.21 17.94
C ALA A 232 -0.63 10.19 16.97
N PRO A 233 -1.05 9.01 16.52
CA PRO A 233 -2.11 8.88 15.52
C PRO A 233 -3.44 9.49 15.97
N GLY A 234 -4.04 10.25 15.05
CA GLY A 234 -5.38 10.82 15.16
C GLY A 234 -6.50 9.81 14.91
N LYS A 235 -7.59 10.23 14.29
CA LYS A 235 -8.78 9.40 14.01
C LYS A 235 -9.18 9.35 12.53
N PHE A 236 -8.61 10.20 11.69
CA PHE A 236 -8.99 10.32 10.29
C PHE A 236 -7.79 10.20 9.37
N GLY A 237 -8.04 9.76 8.15
CA GLY A 237 -7.03 9.76 7.08
C GLY A 237 -6.18 8.49 7.03
N PRO A 238 -5.58 8.24 5.86
CA PRO A 238 -4.96 6.97 5.54
C PRO A 238 -3.73 6.63 6.38
N LEU A 239 -2.94 7.63 6.81
CA LEU A 239 -1.74 7.32 7.59
C LEU A 239 -2.07 6.92 9.02
N ASN A 240 -3.15 7.46 9.58
CA ASN A 240 -3.65 6.97 10.86
C ASN A 240 -4.22 5.56 10.70
N ALA A 241 -4.94 5.27 9.61
CA ALA A 241 -5.52 3.95 9.34
C ALA A 241 -4.46 2.84 9.27
N MET A 242 -3.26 3.14 8.79
CA MET A 242 -2.12 2.20 8.75
C MET A 242 -1.26 2.20 10.00
N SER A 243 -1.57 3.01 11.01
CA SER A 243 -0.82 3.00 12.26
C SER A 243 -1.01 1.68 13.02
N PRO A 244 0.03 1.16 13.71
CA PRO A 244 -0.11 0.05 14.67
C PRO A 244 -1.20 0.25 15.73
N LYS A 245 -1.66 1.48 15.96
CA LYS A 245 -2.77 1.78 16.87
C LYS A 245 -4.09 1.17 16.42
N TYR A 246 -4.34 1.13 15.11
CA TYR A 246 -5.61 0.71 14.54
C TYR A 246 -5.52 -0.44 13.55
N PHE A 247 -4.34 -0.69 12.98
CA PHE A 247 -4.12 -1.78 12.04
C PHE A 247 -3.18 -2.84 12.61
N ASN A 248 -3.67 -4.08 12.60
CA ASN A 248 -2.88 -5.28 12.89
C ASN A 248 -3.49 -6.46 12.11
N ALA A 249 -2.77 -6.92 11.10
CA ALA A 249 -3.13 -8.09 10.29
C ALA A 249 -2.35 -9.35 10.66
N SER A 250 -1.62 -9.39 11.78
CA SER A 250 -0.86 -10.58 12.18
C SER A 250 -1.75 -11.82 12.42
N SER A 251 -3.04 -11.64 12.70
CA SER A 251 -4.01 -12.73 12.87
C SER A 251 -4.35 -13.48 11.58
N ILE A 252 -3.77 -13.12 10.42
CA ILE A 252 -3.92 -13.93 9.19
C ILE A 252 -3.42 -15.37 9.40
N VAL A 253 -2.52 -15.58 10.37
CA VAL A 253 -2.00 -16.90 10.77
C VAL A 253 -3.09 -17.83 11.35
N ASP A 254 -4.18 -17.27 11.84
CA ASP A 254 -5.27 -17.99 12.51
C ASP A 254 -6.45 -18.27 11.57
N LEU A 255 -6.37 -17.86 10.30
CA LEU A 255 -7.46 -18.04 9.35
C LEU A 255 -7.82 -19.52 9.16
N PRO A 256 -9.13 -19.83 9.07
CA PRO A 256 -9.59 -21.20 8.82
C PRO A 256 -9.27 -21.65 7.39
N VAL A 257 -9.37 -20.73 6.42
CA VAL A 257 -8.98 -20.92 5.03
C VAL A 257 -7.72 -20.12 4.79
N LYS A 258 -6.64 -20.81 4.36
CA LYS A 258 -5.32 -20.22 4.17
C LYS A 258 -4.94 -20.20 2.68
N PRO A 259 -5.34 -19.17 1.91
CA PRO A 259 -4.93 -19.06 0.53
C PRO A 259 -3.40 -18.89 0.42
N PRO A 260 -2.77 -19.41 -0.63
CA PRO A 260 -1.34 -19.24 -0.85
C PRO A 260 -0.99 -17.74 -0.94
N ILE A 261 0.15 -17.37 -0.35
CA ILE A 261 0.66 -16.00 -0.33
C ILE A 261 1.95 -15.89 -1.16
N LEU A 262 2.02 -14.93 -2.07
CA LEU A 262 3.24 -14.55 -2.76
C LEU A 262 3.71 -13.20 -2.25
N TRP A 263 4.90 -13.13 -1.68
CA TRP A 263 5.53 -11.87 -1.26
C TRP A 263 6.64 -11.49 -2.25
N ILE A 264 6.43 -10.44 -3.03
CA ILE A 264 7.41 -9.88 -3.96
C ILE A 264 7.96 -8.58 -3.38
N ARG A 265 9.29 -8.42 -3.35
CA ARG A 265 9.92 -7.17 -2.95
C ARG A 265 11.14 -6.83 -3.79
N GLY A 266 11.45 -5.54 -3.90
CA GLY A 266 12.73 -5.10 -4.44
C GLY A 266 13.87 -5.32 -3.46
N SER A 267 15.07 -5.56 -3.98
CA SER A 267 16.27 -5.71 -3.16
C SER A 267 16.84 -4.38 -2.64
N HIS A 268 16.33 -3.23 -3.14
CA HIS A 268 16.74 -1.87 -2.77
C HIS A 268 15.55 -1.02 -2.32
N ASP A 269 14.46 -1.64 -1.89
CA ASP A 269 13.35 -0.91 -1.29
C ASP A 269 13.82 -0.17 -0.03
N THR A 270 13.54 1.12 0.04
CA THR A 270 13.84 1.97 1.20
C THR A 270 12.60 2.63 1.79
N VAL A 271 11.42 2.37 1.22
CA VAL A 271 10.12 2.82 1.72
C VAL A 271 9.58 1.82 2.74
N VAL A 272 9.64 0.53 2.41
CA VAL A 272 9.32 -0.58 3.32
C VAL A 272 10.59 -1.40 3.54
N ALA A 273 11.28 -1.09 4.63
CA ALA A 273 12.55 -1.70 5.00
C ALA A 273 12.76 -1.68 6.52
N ASP A 274 13.68 -2.50 7.03
CA ASP A 274 14.02 -2.52 8.46
C ASP A 274 14.65 -1.20 8.97
N GLU A 275 15.15 -0.37 8.06
CA GLU A 275 15.65 0.98 8.31
C GLU A 275 15.10 1.92 7.23
N SER A 276 13.77 1.94 7.10
CA SER A 276 13.06 2.74 6.10
C SER A 276 13.39 4.24 6.23
N PHE A 277 13.63 4.93 5.11
CA PHE A 277 13.75 6.39 5.07
C PHE A 277 12.42 7.12 5.32
N PHE A 278 11.31 6.38 5.42
CA PHE A 278 9.98 6.89 5.73
C PHE A 278 9.57 6.58 7.18
N ASP A 279 10.40 5.86 7.93
CA ASP A 279 10.24 5.69 9.37
C ASP A 279 10.93 6.83 10.11
N ILE A 280 10.17 7.52 10.98
CA ILE A 280 10.66 8.67 11.73
C ILE A 280 11.85 8.27 12.62
N ALA A 281 11.86 7.05 13.17
CA ALA A 281 12.96 6.57 14.01
C ALA A 281 14.27 6.40 13.24
N THR A 282 14.22 5.95 11.98
CA THR A 282 15.39 5.96 11.08
C THR A 282 15.92 7.37 10.86
N LEU A 283 15.03 8.32 10.55
CA LEU A 283 15.42 9.72 10.34
C LEU A 283 16.01 10.34 11.62
N GLY A 284 15.46 10.01 12.79
CA GLY A 284 16.00 10.38 14.09
C GLY A 284 17.40 9.81 14.34
N LYS A 285 17.60 8.52 14.06
CA LYS A 285 18.91 7.83 14.15
C LYS A 285 19.97 8.48 13.24
N LEU A 286 19.56 8.98 12.07
CA LEU A 286 20.42 9.70 11.13
C LEU A 286 20.66 11.18 11.50
N GLY A 287 20.03 11.67 12.58
CA GLY A 287 20.14 13.07 13.02
C GLY A 287 19.30 14.05 12.19
N LEU A 288 18.39 13.56 11.36
CA LEU A 288 17.50 14.38 10.52
C LEU A 288 16.26 14.85 11.27
N VAL A 289 15.87 14.14 12.33
CA VAL A 289 14.78 14.55 13.23
C VAL A 289 15.36 14.80 14.63
N PRO A 290 15.26 16.03 15.16
CA PRO A 290 15.87 16.39 16.43
C PRO A 290 15.19 15.68 17.62
N GLY A 291 15.92 15.55 18.73
CA GLY A 291 15.40 15.01 19.99
C GLY A 291 15.21 13.50 20.01
N TYR A 292 15.78 12.76 19.05
CA TYR A 292 15.71 11.30 19.00
C TYR A 292 16.22 10.66 20.31
N PRO A 293 15.43 9.80 20.98
CA PRO A 293 15.76 9.28 22.31
C PRO A 293 16.77 8.13 22.29
N GLY A 294 17.19 7.68 21.11
CA GLY A 294 18.11 6.56 20.93
C GLY A 294 17.42 5.23 20.64
N VAL A 295 18.22 4.29 20.13
CA VAL A 295 17.77 2.99 19.61
C VAL A 295 17.14 2.09 20.67
N GLU A 296 17.52 2.25 21.94
CA GLU A 296 16.96 1.45 23.04
C GLU A 296 15.49 1.82 23.34
N VAL A 297 15.09 3.06 23.05
CA VAL A 297 13.73 3.56 23.32
C VAL A 297 12.85 3.41 22.08
N CYS A 298 13.32 3.94 20.95
CA CYS A 298 12.56 3.98 19.69
C CYS A 298 13.48 3.56 18.52
N PRO A 299 13.79 2.26 18.38
CA PRO A 299 14.60 1.79 17.25
C PRO A 299 13.86 1.95 15.91
N PRO A 300 14.57 2.02 14.77
CA PRO A 300 13.95 1.85 13.46
C PRO A 300 13.06 0.61 13.39
N GLN A 301 11.89 0.75 12.77
CA GLN A 301 10.93 -0.35 12.65
C GLN A 301 11.49 -1.46 11.76
N PRO A 302 11.57 -2.72 12.25
CA PRO A 302 12.08 -3.84 11.47
C PRO A 302 11.00 -4.44 10.54
N MET A 303 10.49 -3.67 9.58
CA MET A 303 9.32 -4.03 8.75
C MET A 303 9.49 -5.35 7.99
N LEU A 304 10.67 -5.64 7.42
CA LEU A 304 10.87 -6.88 6.66
C LEU A 304 10.95 -8.09 7.58
N LYS A 305 11.54 -7.94 8.76
CA LYS A 305 11.55 -9.01 9.78
C LYS A 305 10.15 -9.27 10.31
N GLN A 306 9.37 -8.23 10.57
CA GLN A 306 7.98 -8.34 10.99
C GLN A 306 7.13 -9.08 9.96
N THR A 307 7.17 -8.67 8.69
CA THR A 307 6.46 -9.36 7.60
C THR A 307 6.89 -10.82 7.49
N ARG A 308 8.20 -11.09 7.51
CA ARG A 308 8.72 -12.47 7.41
C ARG A 308 8.30 -13.33 8.59
N LYS A 309 8.34 -12.81 9.81
CA LYS A 309 7.91 -13.52 11.03
C LYS A 309 6.47 -13.99 10.91
N VAL A 310 5.56 -13.09 10.52
CA VAL A 310 4.14 -13.43 10.34
C VAL A 310 3.93 -14.45 9.22
N LEU A 311 4.65 -14.34 8.10
CA LEU A 311 4.52 -15.30 7.00
C LEU A 311 5.10 -16.69 7.34
N GLU A 312 6.18 -16.76 8.12
CA GLU A 312 6.71 -18.04 8.64
C GLU A 312 5.75 -18.66 9.67
N ASP A 313 5.11 -17.84 10.52
CA ASP A 313 4.05 -18.31 11.42
C ASP A 313 2.83 -18.81 10.63
N TYR A 314 2.43 -18.09 9.57
CA TYR A 314 1.35 -18.47 8.65
C TYR A 314 1.61 -19.86 8.04
N LYS A 315 2.84 -20.09 7.57
CA LYS A 315 3.29 -21.38 7.05
C LYS A 315 3.32 -22.47 8.13
N SER A 316 3.81 -22.15 9.32
CA SER A 316 3.84 -23.06 10.46
C SER A 316 2.42 -23.49 10.87
N ASN A 317 1.43 -22.62 10.67
CA ASN A 317 0.01 -22.87 10.92
C ASN A 317 -0.74 -23.45 9.69
N GLY A 318 0.00 -24.09 8.78
CA GLY A 318 -0.56 -24.87 7.66
C GLY A 318 -0.81 -24.06 6.37
N GLY A 319 -0.48 -22.78 6.35
CA GLY A 319 -0.51 -21.96 5.14
C GLY A 319 0.68 -22.22 4.21
N LYS A 320 0.69 -21.56 3.06
CA LYS A 320 1.83 -21.55 2.13
C LYS A 320 2.18 -20.11 1.80
N TYR A 321 3.47 -19.78 1.82
CA TYR A 321 3.95 -18.54 1.24
C TYR A 321 5.25 -18.72 0.47
N TYR A 322 5.51 -17.80 -0.46
CA TYR A 322 6.72 -17.73 -1.27
C TYR A 322 7.29 -16.31 -1.22
N GLU A 323 8.59 -16.15 -0.97
CA GLU A 323 9.27 -14.86 -1.04
C GLU A 323 10.08 -14.76 -2.33
N VAL A 324 9.85 -13.70 -3.11
CA VAL A 324 10.60 -13.36 -4.31
C VAL A 324 11.27 -12.01 -4.11
N VAL A 325 12.59 -11.99 -4.22
CA VAL A 325 13.40 -10.77 -4.11
C VAL A 325 13.90 -10.39 -5.49
N VAL A 326 13.30 -9.35 -6.05
CA VAL A 326 13.67 -8.82 -7.37
C VAL A 326 14.92 -7.98 -7.20
N LYS A 327 16.02 -8.42 -7.83
CA LYS A 327 17.30 -7.73 -7.74
C LYS A 327 17.23 -6.39 -8.46
N ASP A 328 17.96 -5.41 -7.95
CA ASP A 328 18.15 -4.11 -8.64
C ASP A 328 16.84 -3.32 -8.81
N VAL A 329 15.94 -3.46 -7.84
CA VAL A 329 14.59 -2.88 -7.82
C VAL A 329 14.34 -2.27 -6.44
N ALA A 330 13.67 -1.12 -6.40
CA ALA A 330 13.25 -0.42 -5.19
C ALA A 330 11.83 -0.84 -4.77
N HIS A 331 10.92 0.12 -4.58
CA HIS A 331 9.62 -0.13 -3.96
C HIS A 331 8.56 -0.65 -4.96
N SER A 332 8.79 -0.59 -6.28
CA SER A 332 7.80 -0.97 -7.29
C SER A 332 8.31 -2.01 -8.32
N PRO A 333 8.49 -3.29 -7.93
CA PRO A 333 8.89 -4.37 -8.86
C PRO A 333 8.05 -4.47 -10.13
N HIS A 334 6.74 -4.22 -10.01
CA HIS A 334 5.78 -4.28 -11.09
C HIS A 334 5.94 -3.17 -12.16
N ILE A 335 6.60 -2.06 -11.81
CA ILE A 335 6.89 -0.95 -12.75
C ILE A 335 8.33 -1.04 -13.27
N GLU A 336 9.28 -1.43 -12.42
CA GLU A 336 10.70 -1.41 -12.77
C GLU A 336 11.13 -2.62 -13.60
N LYS A 337 10.50 -3.78 -13.34
CA LYS A 337 10.75 -5.03 -14.05
C LYS A 337 9.43 -5.73 -14.38
N PRO A 338 8.56 -5.11 -15.19
CA PRO A 338 7.21 -5.60 -15.46
C PRO A 338 7.21 -7.03 -16.02
N GLY A 339 8.15 -7.36 -16.92
CA GLY A 339 8.25 -8.72 -17.47
C GLY A 339 8.59 -9.80 -16.43
N GLU A 340 9.53 -9.53 -15.51
CA GLU A 340 9.88 -10.45 -14.42
C GLU A 340 8.71 -10.58 -13.42
N PHE A 341 8.06 -9.45 -13.10
CA PHE A 341 6.90 -9.41 -12.24
C PHE A 341 5.71 -10.20 -12.81
N VAL A 342 5.33 -9.93 -14.06
CA VAL A 342 4.21 -10.59 -14.75
C VAL A 342 4.46 -12.08 -14.87
N ALA A 343 5.67 -12.51 -15.25
CA ALA A 343 6.00 -13.94 -15.32
C ALA A 343 5.86 -14.63 -13.94
N THR A 344 6.37 -13.98 -12.88
CA THR A 344 6.26 -14.49 -11.51
C THR A 344 4.80 -14.61 -11.07
N LEU A 345 4.01 -13.56 -11.28
CA LEU A 345 2.60 -13.51 -10.90
C LEU A 345 1.76 -14.53 -11.67
N ARG A 346 1.96 -14.65 -13.00
CA ARG A 346 1.27 -15.64 -13.83
C ARG A 346 1.53 -17.06 -13.35
N ASN A 347 2.80 -17.41 -13.11
CA ASN A 347 3.15 -18.76 -12.65
C ASN A 347 2.50 -19.05 -11.30
N PHE A 348 2.59 -18.10 -10.36
CA PHE A 348 1.96 -18.25 -9.06
C PHE A 348 0.44 -18.40 -9.14
N ILE A 349 -0.25 -17.58 -9.93
CA ILE A 349 -1.71 -17.71 -10.07
C ILE A 349 -2.08 -19.04 -10.73
N SER A 350 -1.35 -19.44 -11.78
CA SER A 350 -1.63 -20.68 -12.52
C SER A 350 -1.44 -21.93 -11.67
N ASP A 351 -0.48 -21.94 -10.75
CA ASP A 351 -0.24 -23.02 -9.79
C ASP A 351 -1.34 -23.13 -8.71
N ASN A 352 -2.22 -22.12 -8.60
CA ASN A 352 -3.23 -21.99 -7.55
C ASN A 352 -4.62 -21.65 -8.10
N MET A 353 -4.90 -22.00 -9.37
CA MET A 353 -6.24 -21.96 -9.98
C MET A 353 -7.12 -23.13 -9.56
#